data_AF-A0A8T3MYM4-F1
#
_entry.id   AF-A0A8T3MYM4-F1
#
_cell.length_a   1.000
_cell.length_b   1.000
_cell.length_c   1.000
_cell.angle_alpha   90.00
_cell.angle_beta   90.00
_cell.angle_gamma   90.00
#
_symmetry.space_group_name_H-M   'P 1'
#
loop_
_entity.id
_entity.type
_entity.pdbx_description
1 polymer ?
#
loop_
_entity_poly.entity_id
_entity_poly.type
_entity_poly.pdbx_seq_one_letter_code
_entity_poly.pdbx_strand_id
1 'polypeptide(L)'
;MTGSPIDNPIINSPYVEPTQHFLTSADGTVTGEIEPRRRPSEFFVPVARPKKFSGQLSIDAFGGPKRQQPNEIVNEIRQAVERWRAQDYSHITSTTRDLLTHWRDEDRERRLFFC
;
A
#
# COMPACT_ATOMS: atom_id res chain seq x y z
N MET A 1 -23.82 4.97 -2.07
CA MET A 1 -23.43 5.53 -3.38
C MET A 1 -22.39 4.61 -3.97
N THR A 2 -22.75 3.83 -4.99
CA THR A 2 -21.84 2.91 -5.67
C THR A 2 -20.84 3.72 -6.49
N GLY A 3 -19.54 3.58 -6.23
CA GLY A 3 -18.49 4.29 -6.95
C GLY A 3 -18.56 4.00 -8.45
N SER A 4 -18.30 5.02 -9.27
CA SER A 4 -18.23 4.87 -10.73
C SER A 4 -17.22 3.78 -11.12
N PRO A 5 -17.46 3.02 -12.19
CA PRO A 5 -16.53 2.00 -12.64
C PRO A 5 -15.16 2.62 -12.96
N ILE A 6 -14.09 2.00 -12.45
CA ILE A 6 -12.72 2.41 -12.73
C ILE A 6 -12.30 1.71 -14.03
N ASP A 7 -12.11 2.51 -15.09
CA ASP A 7 -11.77 1.98 -16.42
C ASP A 7 -10.39 1.29 -16.44
N ASN A 8 -9.40 1.87 -15.74
CA ASN A 8 -8.07 1.28 -15.58
C ASN A 8 -7.69 1.15 -14.09
N PRO A 9 -7.78 -0.05 -13.50
CA PRO A 9 -7.40 -0.26 -12.10
C PRO A 9 -5.88 -0.34 -11.87
N ILE A 10 -5.06 -0.49 -12.92
CA ILE A 10 -3.61 -0.64 -12.81
C ILE A 10 -2.93 0.67 -13.21
N ILE A 11 -2.54 1.45 -12.21
CA ILE A 11 -1.97 2.81 -12.39
C ILE A 11 -0.47 2.92 -12.06
N ASN A 12 0.19 1.84 -11.62
CA ASN A 12 1.62 1.84 -11.32
C ASN A 12 2.33 0.72 -12.08
N SER A 13 3.62 0.91 -12.37
CA SER A 13 4.47 -0.15 -12.91
C SER A 13 4.89 -1.13 -11.79
N PRO A 14 5.00 -2.43 -12.10
CA PRO A 14 5.41 -3.43 -11.12
C PRO A 14 6.92 -3.40 -10.81
N TYR A 15 7.71 -2.64 -11.58
CA TYR A 15 9.18 -2.61 -11.50
C TYR A 15 9.75 -1.35 -10.85
N VAL A 16 8.95 -0.30 -10.74
CA VAL A 16 9.36 1.00 -10.16
C VAL A 16 8.59 1.28 -8.89
N GLU A 17 9.07 2.24 -8.10
CA GLU A 17 8.35 2.67 -6.91
C GLU A 17 6.95 3.19 -7.28
N PRO A 18 5.87 2.74 -6.61
CA PRO A 18 4.53 3.26 -6.85
C PRO A 18 4.47 4.75 -6.51
N THR A 19 4.10 5.57 -7.49
CA THR A 19 4.03 7.02 -7.34
C THR A 19 2.60 7.52 -7.15
N GLN A 20 1.59 6.67 -7.33
CA GLN A 20 0.19 7.05 -7.26
C GLN A 20 -0.65 5.97 -6.59
N HIS A 21 -1.79 6.34 -6.02
CA HIS A 21 -2.78 5.38 -5.52
C HIS A 21 -4.19 5.95 -5.56
N PHE A 22 -5.19 5.07 -5.61
CA PHE A 22 -6.58 5.50 -5.46
C PHE A 22 -6.92 5.79 -4.00
N LEU A 23 -7.61 6.90 -3.76
CA LEU A 23 -8.12 7.27 -2.45
C LEU A 23 -9.17 6.28 -1.98
N THR A 24 -9.07 5.91 -0.71
CA THR A 24 -10.00 4.97 -0.07
C THR A 24 -10.83 5.70 0.98
N SER A 25 -12.15 5.56 0.90
CA SER A 25 -13.09 6.09 1.90
C SER A 25 -12.90 5.43 3.27
N ALA A 26 -13.44 6.04 4.32
CA ALA A 26 -13.41 5.51 5.68
C ALA A 26 -13.91 4.05 5.77
N ASP A 27 -14.88 3.68 4.94
CA ASP A 27 -15.47 2.33 4.91
C ASP A 27 -14.61 1.29 4.16
N GLY A 28 -13.48 1.70 3.56
CA GLY A 28 -12.59 0.84 2.79
C GLY A 28 -12.94 0.73 1.30
N THR A 29 -13.92 1.51 0.82
CA THR A 29 -14.29 1.56 -0.61
C THR A 29 -13.38 2.50 -1.38
N VAL A 30 -12.96 2.08 -2.58
CA VAL A 30 -12.14 2.89 -3.49
C VAL A 30 -13.03 3.96 -4.14
N THR A 31 -12.59 5.21 -4.09
CA THR A 31 -13.36 6.37 -4.58
C THR A 31 -13.19 6.65 -6.07
N GLY A 32 -12.14 6.11 -6.69
CA GLY A 32 -11.75 6.39 -8.08
C GLY A 32 -10.87 7.63 -8.23
N GLU A 33 -10.73 8.46 -7.19
CA GLU A 33 -9.81 9.59 -7.18
C GLU A 33 -8.37 9.11 -6.99
N ILE A 34 -7.42 9.70 -7.73
CA ILE A 34 -6.00 9.33 -7.68
C ILE A 34 -5.22 10.41 -6.94
N GLU A 35 -4.39 10.00 -5.99
CA GLU A 35 -3.46 10.89 -5.29
C GLU A 35 -2.01 10.62 -5.76
N PRO A 36 -1.22 11.67 -6.11
CA PRO A 36 0.11 11.53 -6.68
C PRO A 36 1.19 11.29 -5.61
N ARG A 37 1.01 10.23 -4.83
CA ARG A 37 2.01 9.73 -3.90
C ARG A 37 1.88 8.22 -3.69
N ARG A 38 2.94 7.60 -3.17
CA ARG A 38 2.90 6.22 -2.70
C ARG A 38 1.86 6.05 -1.60
N ARG A 39 1.05 4.99 -1.68
CA ARG A 39 0.05 4.65 -0.66
C ARG A 39 0.73 4.38 0.70
N PRO A 40 0.30 5.02 1.80
CA PRO A 40 0.78 4.68 3.14
C PRO A 40 0.30 3.29 3.53
N SER A 41 1.07 2.59 4.35
CA SER A 41 0.61 1.36 4.96
C SER A 41 -0.41 1.70 6.06
N GLU A 42 -1.62 1.17 5.95
CA GLU A 42 -2.74 1.45 6.85
C GLU A 42 -3.63 0.20 7.00
N PHE A 43 -4.19 0.02 8.20
CA PHE A 43 -5.17 -1.01 8.51
C PHE A 43 -6.59 -0.42 8.54
N PHE A 44 -7.56 -1.23 8.11
CA PHE A 44 -8.98 -0.94 8.28
C PHE A 44 -9.52 -1.80 9.42
N VAL A 45 -9.52 -1.26 10.63
CA VAL A 45 -9.95 -1.98 11.84
C VAL A 45 -11.47 -1.88 11.96
N PRO A 46 -12.22 -3.00 12.03
CA PRO A 46 -13.66 -2.96 12.29
C PRO A 46 -13.93 -2.33 13.66
N VAL A 47 -14.79 -1.31 13.71
CA VAL A 47 -15.24 -0.74 14.97
C VAL A 47 -16.33 -1.64 15.55
N ALA A 48 -16.09 -2.18 16.75
CA ALA A 48 -17.06 -3.03 17.43
C ALA A 48 -18.35 -2.26 17.73
N ARG A 49 -19.50 -2.83 17.33
CA ARG A 49 -20.82 -2.25 17.62
C ARG A 49 -21.16 -2.43 19.11
N PRO A 50 -21.85 -1.46 19.74
CA PRO A 50 -22.26 -1.58 21.13
C PRO A 50 -23.19 -2.79 21.35
N LYS A 51 -22.95 -3.53 22.44
CA LYS A 51 -23.50 -4.88 22.74
C LYS A 51 -25.03 -4.94 22.97
N LYS A 52 -25.75 -3.82 22.87
CA LYS A 52 -27.20 -3.75 23.12
C LYS A 52 -27.94 -3.44 21.83
N PHE A 53 -28.34 -4.48 21.10
CA PHE A 53 -29.30 -4.38 20.00
C PHE A 53 -30.24 -5.58 20.06
N SER A 54 -31.52 -5.33 20.36
CA SER A 54 -32.58 -6.33 20.40
C SER A 54 -33.25 -6.41 19.03
N GLY A 55 -32.73 -7.24 18.12
CA GLY A 55 -33.30 -7.43 16.79
C GLY A 55 -32.49 -8.41 15.96
N GLN A 56 -33.17 -9.17 15.09
CA GLN A 56 -32.56 -10.19 14.22
C GLN A 56 -31.48 -9.56 13.33
N LEU A 57 -30.27 -10.12 13.39
CA LEU A 57 -29.10 -9.62 12.65
C LEU A 57 -29.27 -9.87 11.14
N SER A 58 -29.35 -8.80 10.35
CA SER A 58 -29.18 -8.87 8.89
C SER A 58 -27.71 -9.14 8.54
N ILE A 59 -27.44 -9.67 7.35
CA ILE A 59 -26.07 -9.93 6.85
C ILE A 59 -25.22 -8.63 6.80
N ASP A 60 -25.85 -7.46 6.75
CA ASP A 60 -25.19 -6.15 6.86
C ASP A 60 -24.63 -5.84 8.27
N ALA A 61 -24.85 -6.73 9.25
CA ALA A 61 -24.32 -6.58 10.59
C ALA A 61 -22.80 -6.80 10.70
N PHE A 62 -22.18 -7.44 9.71
CA PHE A 62 -20.74 -7.72 9.69
C PHE A 62 -19.88 -6.57 9.14
N GLY A 63 -20.50 -5.55 8.53
CA GLY A 63 -19.86 -4.34 8.02
C GLY A 63 -19.99 -3.18 9.00
N GLY A 64 -19.37 -3.26 10.18
CA GLY A 64 -19.24 -2.09 11.06
C GLY A 64 -18.38 -0.99 10.39
N PRO A 65 -18.52 0.29 10.80
CA PRO A 65 -17.64 1.34 10.32
C PRO A 65 -16.20 0.92 10.57
N LYS A 66 -15.32 1.12 9.58
CA LYS A 66 -13.91 0.78 9.72
C LYS A 66 -13.14 2.04 10.08
N ARG A 67 -12.20 1.92 11.02
CA ARG A 67 -11.25 2.99 11.30
C ARG A 67 -9.99 2.74 10.49
N GLN A 68 -9.59 3.72 9.70
CA GLN A 68 -8.27 3.76 9.09
C GLN A 68 -7.23 4.07 10.18
N GLN A 69 -6.24 3.20 10.33
CA GLN A 69 -5.13 3.39 11.26
C GLN A 69 -3.80 3.19 10.52
N PRO A 70 -2.86 4.15 10.56
CA PRO A 70 -1.57 4.00 9.93
C PRO A 70 -0.75 2.91 10.61
N ASN A 71 -0.01 2.16 9.79
CA ASN A 71 1.03 1.26 10.27
C ASN A 71 2.33 2.03 10.36
N GLU A 72 2.52 2.71 11.49
CA GLU A 72 3.63 3.63 11.75
C GLU A 72 4.98 2.96 11.50
N ILE A 73 5.23 1.80 12.13
CA ILE A 73 6.49 1.04 11.98
C ILE A 73 6.78 0.69 10.52
N VAL A 74 5.79 0.20 9.77
CA VAL A 74 6.01 -0.14 8.35
C VAL A 74 6.31 1.10 7.51
N ASN A 75 5.64 2.21 7.79
CA ASN A 75 5.89 3.46 7.07
C ASN A 75 7.28 4.03 7.40
N GLU A 76 7.72 3.94 8.65
CA GLU A 76 9.07 4.33 9.07
C GLU A 76 10.16 3.48 8.41
N ILE A 77 9.99 2.15 8.39
CA ILE A 77 10.91 1.23 7.70
C ILE A 77 11.00 1.59 6.22
N ARG A 78 9.86 1.84 5.55
CA ARG A 78 9.86 2.24 4.13
C ARG A 78 10.66 3.52 3.90
N GLN A 79 10.47 4.54 4.73
CA GLN A 79 11.24 5.78 4.63
C GLN A 79 12.74 5.56 4.89
N ALA A 80 13.11 4.68 5.84
CA ALA A 80 14.51 4.35 6.10
C ALA A 80 15.16 3.63 4.91
N VAL A 81 14.45 2.67 4.30
CA VAL A 81 14.90 1.96 3.09
C VAL A 81 15.00 2.89 1.90
N GLU A 82 14.05 3.81 1.72
CA GLU A 82 14.08 4.83 0.68
C GLU A 82 15.33 5.71 0.80
N ARG A 83 15.62 6.23 2.01
CA ARG A 83 16.85 7.00 2.27
C ARG A 83 18.11 6.19 1.97
N TRP A 84 18.16 4.93 2.37
CA TRP A 84 19.29 4.05 2.12
C TRP A 84 19.54 3.82 0.62
N ARG A 85 18.47 3.69 -0.18
CA ARG A 85 18.55 3.61 -1.65
C ARG A 85 19.03 4.91 -2.28
N ALA A 86 18.51 6.04 -1.82
CA ALA A 86 18.90 7.37 -2.30
C ALA A 86 20.39 7.70 -2.02
N GLN A 87 20.97 7.06 -1.01
CA GLN A 87 22.39 7.15 -0.66
C GLN A 87 23.26 6.10 -1.37
N ASP A 88 22.77 5.48 -2.45
CA ASP A 88 23.47 4.43 -3.19
C ASP A 88 23.96 3.27 -2.30
N TYR A 89 23.07 2.84 -1.40
CA TYR A 89 23.29 1.70 -0.51
C TYR A 89 24.53 1.85 0.35
N SER A 90 24.55 2.88 1.18
CA SER A 90 25.64 3.13 2.12
C SER A 90 25.87 1.92 3.06
N HIS A 91 27.13 1.73 3.47
CA HIS A 91 27.55 0.71 4.46
C HIS A 91 27.33 -0.76 4.07
N ILE A 92 27.36 -1.12 2.79
CA ILE A 92 27.35 -2.52 2.32
C ILE A 92 28.73 -3.03 1.91
N THR A 93 28.88 -4.35 1.80
CA THR A 93 30.06 -5.00 1.22
C THR A 93 30.07 -4.88 -0.31
N SER A 94 31.24 -5.07 -0.94
CA SER A 94 31.37 -5.11 -2.40
C SER A 94 30.50 -6.19 -3.02
N THR A 95 30.50 -7.40 -2.46
CA THR A 95 29.67 -8.51 -2.96
C THR A 95 28.18 -8.16 -2.93
N THR A 96 27.68 -7.52 -1.86
CA THR A 96 26.27 -7.09 -1.79
C THR A 96 25.97 -6.02 -2.83
N ARG A 97 26.91 -5.11 -3.10
CA ARG A 97 26.77 -4.09 -4.14
C ARG A 97 26.64 -4.73 -5.52
N ASP A 98 27.53 -5.65 -5.85
CA ASP A 98 27.51 -6.36 -7.14
C ASP A 98 26.20 -7.14 -7.32
N LEU A 99 25.73 -7.81 -6.26
CA LEU A 99 24.43 -8.47 -6.27
C LEU A 99 23.29 -7.49 -6.49
N LEU A 100 23.24 -6.36 -5.77
CA LEU A 100 22.18 -5.36 -5.94
C LEU A 100 22.17 -4.77 -7.35
N THR A 101 23.34 -4.45 -7.91
CA THR A 101 23.48 -3.98 -9.30
C THR A 101 22.96 -5.03 -10.26
N HIS A 102 23.39 -6.29 -10.12
CA HIS A 102 22.90 -7.38 -10.95
C HIS A 102 21.39 -7.57 -10.80
N TRP A 103 20.83 -7.55 -9.59
CA TRP A 103 19.41 -7.84 -9.38
C TRP A 103 18.48 -6.73 -9.87
N ARG A 104 18.95 -5.48 -9.90
CA ARG A 104 18.18 -4.30 -10.32
C ARG A 104 18.43 -3.86 -11.77
N ASP A 105 19.25 -4.60 -12.51
CA ASP A 105 19.50 -4.34 -13.93
C ASP A 105 18.20 -4.45 -14.76
N GLU A 106 17.92 -3.42 -15.56
CA GLU A 106 16.71 -3.31 -16.37
C GLU A 106 16.73 -4.21 -17.60
N ASP A 107 17.92 -4.57 -18.08
CA ASP A 107 18.13 -5.38 -19.30
C ASP A 107 18.03 -6.88 -19.03
N ARG A 108 17.68 -7.27 -17.79
CA ARG A 108 17.51 -8.67 -17.43
C ARG A 108 16.28 -9.27 -18.08
N GLU A 109 16.45 -10.49 -18.59
CA GLU A 109 15.36 -11.32 -19.12
C GLU A 109 14.20 -11.44 -18.14
N ARG A 110 14.49 -11.52 -16.83
CA ARG A 110 13.50 -11.56 -15.75
C ARG A 110 13.77 -10.45 -14.73
N ARG A 111 13.26 -9.26 -15.03
CA ARG A 111 13.28 -8.11 -14.10
C ARG A 111 12.55 -8.47 -12.80
N LEU A 112 13.14 -8.10 -11.67
CA LEU A 112 12.51 -8.26 -10.36
C LEU A 112 11.48 -7.16 -10.10
N PHE A 113 10.42 -7.51 -9.38
CA PHE A 113 9.45 -6.53 -8.89
C PHE A 113 10.06 -5.55 -7.89
N PHE A 114 9.50 -4.35 -7.84
CA PHE A 114 9.85 -3.37 -6.82
C PHE A 114 9.46 -3.88 -5.42
N CYS A 115 10.39 -3.80 -4.48
CA CYS A 115 10.17 -4.11 -3.06
C CYS A 115 10.37 -2.89 -2.17
#